data_AF-R3WAN8-F1
#
_entry.id   AF-R3WAN8-F1
#
_cell.length_a   1.000
_cell.length_b   1.000
_cell.length_c   1.000
_cell.angle_alpha   90.00
_cell.angle_beta   90.00
_cell.angle_gamma   90.00
#
_symmetry.space_group_name_H-M   'P 1'
#
loop_
_entity.id
_entity.type
_entity.pdbx_description
1 polymer ?
#
loop_
_entity_poly.entity_id
_entity_poly.type
_entity_poly.pdbx_seq_one_letter_code
_entity_poly.pdbx_strand_id
1 'polypeptide(L)'
;MIGIYDYTVILTYGNAVFSIIGMYLALTQHIAEAILCLVFSGICDMFDGFVANTKERTKSEMCYGIQIDSLADLISFGVFPTVLGYASGLTQGIYLPLFVFYILAALIRLAHYNVTEMERKEQCDNYREYYEGLPVTSSAALIPLLFFIAGRLHIAFTLVYPAALLVIGFLFISKMKIKKVDPRKLAFGAFVGAVVAFFVR
;
A
#
# COMPACT_ATOMS: atom_id res chain seq x y z
N MET A 1 14.38 22.00 13.72
CA MET A 1 13.57 20.77 13.90
C MET A 1 14.24 19.66 13.11
N ILE A 2 14.24 18.42 13.60
CA ILE A 2 14.74 17.26 12.85
C ILE A 2 13.63 16.85 11.86
N GLY A 3 13.96 16.72 10.57
CA GLY A 3 13.03 16.31 9.51
C GLY A 3 12.79 17.38 8.44
N ILE A 4 12.22 16.94 7.32
CA ILE A 4 11.79 17.80 6.21
C ILE A 4 10.27 17.86 6.24
N TYR A 5 9.70 19.06 6.14
CA TYR A 5 8.25 19.32 6.26
C TYR A 5 7.68 20.07 5.06
N ASP A 6 8.39 19.98 3.93
CA ASP A 6 7.99 20.65 2.70
C ASP A 6 6.77 19.96 2.06
N TYR A 7 6.06 20.66 1.16
CA TYR A 7 4.87 20.15 0.47
C TYR A 7 5.17 18.86 -0.33
N THR A 8 6.45 18.65 -0.62
CA THR A 8 7.04 17.48 -1.25
C THR A 8 6.89 16.17 -0.45
N VAL A 9 6.78 16.24 0.87
CA VAL A 9 6.66 15.07 1.78
C VAL A 9 5.38 15.08 2.61
N ILE A 10 4.62 16.18 2.55
CA ILE A 10 3.38 16.33 3.34
C ILE A 10 2.31 15.30 2.96
N LEU A 11 2.28 14.87 1.69
CA LEU A 11 1.37 13.83 1.21
C LEU A 11 1.74 12.45 1.76
N THR A 12 3.03 12.15 1.87
CA THR A 12 3.52 10.92 2.51
C THR A 12 3.17 10.90 4.01
N TYR A 13 3.28 12.04 4.70
CA TYR A 13 2.77 12.14 6.07
C TYR A 13 1.24 11.98 6.12
N GLY A 14 0.52 12.53 5.14
CA GLY A 14 -0.93 12.33 4.99
C GLY A 14 -1.31 10.86 4.82
N ASN A 15 -0.58 10.12 3.97
CA ASN A 15 -0.72 8.67 3.80
C ASN A 15 -0.66 7.95 5.15
N ALA A 16 0.40 8.19 5.93
CA ALA A 16 0.55 7.60 7.26
C ALA A 16 -0.56 8.02 8.25
N VAL A 17 -1.00 9.28 8.22
CA VAL A 17 -2.09 9.76 9.08
C VAL A 17 -3.39 9.02 8.76
N PHE A 18 -3.77 8.91 7.48
CA PHE A 18 -4.96 8.17 7.08
C PHE A 18 -4.90 6.71 7.49
N SER A 19 -3.76 6.04 7.33
CA SER A 19 -3.64 4.63 7.73
C SER A 19 -3.70 4.44 9.25
N ILE A 20 -3.11 5.33 10.05
CA ILE A 20 -3.21 5.28 11.52
C ILE A 20 -4.65 5.47 11.99
N ILE A 21 -5.35 6.47 11.44
CA ILE A 21 -6.78 6.71 11.73
C ILE A 21 -7.61 5.49 11.30
N GLY A 22 -7.33 4.96 10.11
CA GLY A 22 -8.01 3.77 9.59
C GLY A 22 -7.80 2.52 10.45
N MET A 23 -6.59 2.29 10.95
CA MET A 23 -6.31 1.19 11.88
C MET A 23 -7.09 1.35 13.19
N TYR A 24 -7.16 2.57 13.74
CA TYR A 24 -7.99 2.86 14.90
C TYR A 24 -9.48 2.59 14.64
N LEU A 25 -10.01 3.02 13.50
CA LEU A 25 -11.39 2.77 13.09
C LEU A 25 -11.67 1.27 12.92
N ALA A 26 -10.73 0.52 12.34
CA ALA A 26 -10.86 -0.92 12.19
C ALA A 26 -11.01 -1.60 13.56
N LEU A 27 -10.13 -1.27 14.51
CA LEU A 27 -10.15 -1.85 15.85
C LEU A 27 -11.39 -1.45 16.66
N THR A 28 -11.98 -0.29 16.38
CA THR A 28 -13.24 0.19 16.97
C THR A 28 -14.49 -0.29 16.22
N GLN A 29 -14.34 -1.26 15.30
CA GLN A 29 -15.41 -1.89 14.52
C GLN A 29 -16.09 -0.99 13.47
N HIS A 30 -15.48 0.14 13.15
CA HIS A 30 -15.84 1.01 12.03
C HIS A 30 -15.12 0.57 10.74
N ILE A 31 -15.41 -0.66 10.29
CA ILE A 31 -14.68 -1.33 9.20
C ILE A 31 -14.84 -0.61 7.86
N ALA A 32 -16.03 -0.07 7.56
CA ALA A 32 -16.28 0.60 6.28
C ALA A 32 -15.46 1.89 6.16
N GLU A 33 -15.42 2.67 7.24
CA GLU A 33 -14.65 3.90 7.36
C GLU A 33 -13.15 3.61 7.33
N ALA A 34 -12.70 2.52 7.99
CA ALA A 34 -11.33 2.07 7.91
C ALA A 34 -10.90 1.71 6.48
N ILE A 35 -11.74 1.01 5.72
CA ILE A 35 -11.48 0.69 4.31
C ILE A 35 -11.35 1.97 3.48
N LEU A 36 -12.20 2.97 3.71
CA LEU A 36 -12.07 4.27 3.04
C LEU A 36 -10.75 4.95 3.38
N CYS A 37 -10.32 4.91 4.65
CA CYS A 37 -9.02 5.43 5.04
C CYS A 37 -7.86 4.75 4.30
N LEU A 38 -7.93 3.43 4.07
CA LEU A 38 -6.93 2.71 3.28
C LEU A 38 -6.90 3.20 1.82
N VAL A 39 -8.06 3.45 1.22
CA VAL A 39 -8.16 4.01 -0.14
C VAL A 39 -7.57 5.42 -0.19
N PHE A 40 -7.90 6.29 0.77
CA PHE A 40 -7.34 7.65 0.84
C PHE A 40 -5.83 7.65 1.05
N SER A 41 -5.32 6.74 1.87
CA SER A 41 -3.88 6.50 2.05
C SER A 41 -3.20 6.16 0.71
N GLY A 42 -3.79 5.24 -0.07
CA GLY A 42 -3.32 4.92 -1.44
C GLY A 42 -3.37 6.10 -2.40
N ILE A 43 -4.38 6.97 -2.29
CA ILE A 43 -4.47 8.17 -3.11
C ILE A 43 -3.33 9.15 -2.76
N CYS A 44 -3.08 9.38 -1.47
CA CYS A 44 -2.00 10.25 -1.01
C CYS A 44 -0.63 9.80 -1.52
N ASP A 45 -0.32 8.51 -1.37
CA ASP A 45 0.89 7.87 -1.89
C ASP A 45 1.04 8.11 -3.41
N MET A 46 0.01 7.84 -4.19
CA MET A 46 0.09 8.04 -5.64
C MET A 46 0.34 9.48 -6.07
N PHE A 47 -0.22 10.44 -5.34
CA PHE A 47 0.00 11.87 -5.63
C PHE A 47 1.34 12.37 -5.11
N ASP A 48 1.93 11.74 -4.10
CA ASP A 48 3.20 12.19 -3.53
C ASP A 48 4.34 12.09 -4.55
N GLY A 49 4.37 11.05 -5.38
CA GLY A 49 5.36 10.88 -6.44
C GLY A 49 5.23 11.94 -7.54
N PHE A 50 4.03 12.44 -7.80
CA PHE A 50 3.81 13.54 -8.75
C PHE A 50 4.27 14.88 -8.16
N VAL A 51 3.83 15.17 -6.93
CA VAL A 51 4.21 16.40 -6.22
C VAL A 51 5.72 16.44 -5.98
N ALA A 52 6.32 15.27 -5.78
CA ALA A 52 7.75 15.13 -5.61
C ALA A 52 8.59 15.58 -6.78
N ASN A 53 8.09 15.36 -7.99
CA ASN A 53 8.76 15.74 -9.23
C ASN A 53 8.52 17.21 -9.61
N THR A 54 7.69 17.95 -8.85
CA THR A 54 7.38 19.36 -9.14
C THR A 54 8.46 20.32 -8.62
N LYS A 55 9.31 19.86 -7.68
CA LYS A 55 10.37 20.67 -7.09
C LYS A 55 11.74 20.15 -7.48
N GLU A 56 12.67 21.05 -7.79
CA GLU A 56 14.10 20.71 -7.75
C GLU A 56 14.52 20.48 -6.30
N ARG A 57 14.74 19.22 -5.94
CA ARG A 57 15.16 18.80 -4.61
C ARG A 57 16.67 18.59 -4.58
N THR A 58 17.29 18.97 -3.47
CA THR A 58 18.67 18.56 -3.17
C THR A 58 18.76 17.03 -3.06
N LYS A 59 19.96 16.48 -3.26
CA LYS A 59 20.19 15.02 -3.11
C LYS A 59 19.76 14.50 -1.74
N SER A 60 20.02 15.28 -0.68
CA SER A 60 19.62 14.94 0.69
C SER A 60 18.10 14.93 0.87
N GLU A 61 17.38 15.92 0.34
CA GLU A 61 15.90 15.95 0.37
C GLU A 61 15.29 14.76 -0.38
N MET A 62 15.86 14.39 -1.53
CA MET A 62 15.41 13.25 -2.30
C MET A 62 15.62 11.93 -1.55
N CYS A 63 16.81 11.71 -0.99
CA CYS A 63 17.10 10.50 -0.22
C CYS A 63 16.22 10.38 1.03
N TYR A 64 16.01 11.47 1.75
CA TYR A 64 15.11 11.49 2.90
C TYR A 64 13.66 11.17 2.49
N GLY A 65 13.18 11.79 1.40
CA GLY A 65 11.86 11.53 0.84
C GLY A 65 11.62 10.06 0.53
N ILE A 66 12.58 9.39 -0.12
CA ILE A 66 12.50 7.95 -0.43
C ILE A 66 12.39 7.10 0.84
N GLN A 67 13.15 7.43 1.89
CA GLN A 67 13.14 6.66 3.13
C GLN A 67 11.82 6.84 3.91
N ILE A 68 11.34 8.08 4.02
CA ILE A 68 10.10 8.34 4.77
C ILE A 68 8.88 7.76 4.04
N ASP A 69 8.90 7.76 2.72
CA ASP A 69 7.90 7.14 1.85
C ASP A 69 7.79 5.64 2.10
N SER A 70 8.91 4.91 2.02
CA SER A 70 8.91 3.47 2.28
C SER A 70 8.48 3.10 3.71
N LEU A 71 8.79 3.95 4.70
CA LEU A 71 8.34 3.72 6.08
C LEU A 71 6.82 3.95 6.21
N ALA A 72 6.29 5.00 5.57
CA ALA A 72 4.85 5.25 5.53
C ALA A 72 4.12 4.12 4.81
N ASP A 73 4.64 3.66 3.68
CA ASP A 73 4.10 2.54 2.90
C ASP A 73 4.05 1.23 3.68
N LEU A 74 5.10 0.92 4.46
CA LEU A 74 5.08 -0.28 5.29
C LEU A 74 3.94 -0.23 6.30
N ILE A 75 3.69 0.92 6.92
CA ILE A 75 2.60 1.11 7.88
C ILE A 75 1.24 1.00 7.16
N SER A 76 1.09 1.74 6.06
CA SER A 76 -0.17 1.88 5.33
C SER A 76 -0.60 0.64 4.56
N PHE A 77 0.35 -0.09 3.98
CA PHE A 77 0.08 -1.15 3.01
C PHE A 77 0.62 -2.52 3.44
N GLY A 78 1.58 -2.54 4.38
CA GLY A 78 2.06 -3.74 5.04
C GLY A 78 1.27 -4.04 6.33
N VAL A 79 1.24 -3.10 7.27
CA VAL A 79 0.63 -3.32 8.58
C VAL A 79 -0.89 -3.20 8.54
N PHE A 80 -1.44 -2.11 8.00
CA PHE A 80 -2.88 -1.85 8.04
C PHE A 80 -3.76 -2.99 7.48
N PRO A 81 -3.45 -3.67 6.36
CA PRO A 81 -4.24 -4.81 5.89
C PRO A 81 -4.31 -5.98 6.89
N THR A 82 -3.26 -6.20 7.69
CA THR A 82 -3.27 -7.25 8.72
C THR A 82 -4.16 -6.85 9.90
N VAL A 83 -4.15 -5.57 10.29
CA VAL A 83 -5.05 -5.01 11.31
C VAL A 83 -6.51 -5.11 10.87
N LEU A 84 -6.82 -4.78 9.61
CA LEU A 84 -8.16 -4.98 9.03
C LEU A 84 -8.61 -6.43 9.08
N GLY A 85 -7.71 -7.37 8.77
CA GLY A 85 -7.99 -8.80 8.87
C GLY A 85 -8.33 -9.22 10.29
N TYR A 86 -7.49 -8.84 11.26
CA TYR A 86 -7.72 -9.13 12.67
C TYR A 86 -9.07 -8.55 13.16
N ALA A 87 -9.31 -7.27 12.89
CA ALA A 87 -10.54 -6.58 13.27
C ALA A 87 -11.81 -7.18 12.63
N SER A 88 -11.67 -7.80 11.46
CA SER A 88 -12.75 -8.44 10.72
C SER A 88 -12.96 -9.93 11.05
N GLY A 89 -12.30 -10.43 12.10
CA GLY A 89 -12.58 -11.76 12.67
C GLY A 89 -11.45 -12.80 12.56
N LEU A 90 -10.28 -12.45 12.00
CA LEU A 90 -9.09 -13.32 12.02
C LEU A 90 -8.35 -13.22 13.36
N THR A 91 -9.04 -13.51 14.46
CA THR A 91 -8.52 -13.30 15.83
C THR A 91 -7.76 -14.49 16.40
N GLN A 92 -7.87 -15.66 15.77
CA GLN A 92 -7.21 -16.88 16.23
C GLN A 92 -5.69 -16.82 16.00
N GLY A 93 -4.92 -17.36 16.96
CA GLY A 93 -3.45 -17.37 16.90
C GLY A 93 -2.86 -18.08 15.66
N ILE A 94 -3.63 -18.94 15.00
CA ILE A 94 -3.24 -19.59 13.74
C ILE A 94 -2.97 -18.60 12.59
N TYR A 95 -3.54 -17.39 12.65
CA TYR A 95 -3.35 -16.35 11.64
C TYR A 95 -2.12 -15.47 11.91
N LEU A 96 -1.50 -15.56 13.09
CA LEU A 96 -0.31 -14.76 13.42
C LEU A 96 0.87 -15.01 12.45
N PRO A 97 1.24 -16.27 12.11
CA PRO A 97 2.31 -16.52 11.14
C PRO A 97 2.01 -15.91 9.77
N LEU A 98 0.74 -15.87 9.35
CA LEU A 98 0.31 -15.25 8.10
C LEU A 98 0.51 -13.73 8.13
N PHE A 99 0.11 -13.05 9.21
CA PHE A 99 0.31 -11.60 9.35
C PHE A 99 1.80 -11.26 9.37
N VAL A 100 2.61 -12.03 10.11
CA VAL A 100 4.06 -11.87 10.14
C VAL A 100 4.64 -12.05 8.74
N PHE A 101 4.25 -13.10 8.03
CA PHE A 101 4.70 -13.35 6.65
C PHE A 101 4.34 -12.18 5.71
N TYR A 102 3.09 -11.70 5.74
CA TYR A 102 2.63 -10.61 4.88
C TYR A 102 3.43 -9.31 5.13
N ILE A 103 3.61 -8.93 6.38
CA ILE A 103 4.36 -7.71 6.75
C ILE A 103 5.84 -7.85 6.35
N LEU A 104 6.46 -9.01 6.59
CA LEU A 104 7.84 -9.25 6.19
C LEU A 104 8.00 -9.25 4.67
N ALA A 105 7.04 -9.80 3.93
CA ALA A 105 7.04 -9.76 2.47
C ALA A 105 7.00 -8.32 1.94
N ALA A 106 6.13 -7.48 2.51
CA ALA A 106 6.06 -6.06 2.17
C ALA A 106 7.37 -5.32 2.51
N LEU A 107 7.94 -5.59 3.70
CA LEU A 107 9.21 -4.99 4.13
C LEU A 107 10.37 -5.33 3.20
N ILE A 108 10.55 -6.62 2.88
CA ILE A 108 11.60 -7.09 1.96
C ILE A 108 11.43 -6.45 0.57
N ARG A 109 10.18 -6.37 0.10
CA ARG A 109 9.84 -5.79 -1.19
C ARG A 109 10.20 -4.31 -1.27
N LEU A 110 9.87 -3.52 -0.25
CA LEU A 110 10.23 -2.09 -0.18
C LEU A 110 11.75 -1.88 -0.12
N ALA A 111 12.45 -2.69 0.69
CA ALA A 111 13.91 -2.62 0.76
C ALA A 111 14.58 -2.96 -0.59
N HIS A 112 14.12 -4.01 -1.27
CA HIS A 112 14.62 -4.37 -2.60
C HIS A 112 14.36 -3.25 -3.61
N TYR A 113 13.15 -2.68 -3.62
CA TYR A 113 12.81 -1.57 -4.53
C TYR A 113 13.74 -0.38 -4.31
N ASN A 114 13.96 0.04 -3.06
CA ASN A 114 14.83 1.17 -2.75
C ASN A 114 16.28 0.96 -3.18
N VAL A 115 16.84 -0.23 -2.95
CA VAL A 115 18.21 -0.55 -3.35
C VAL A 115 18.34 -0.59 -4.88
N THR A 116 17.42 -1.26 -5.57
CA THR A 116 17.44 -1.33 -7.04
C THR A 116 17.26 0.04 -7.70
N GLU A 117 16.44 0.93 -7.12
CA GLU A 117 16.29 2.30 -7.62
C GLU A 117 17.56 3.15 -7.39
N MET A 118 18.27 2.95 -6.29
CA MET A 118 19.56 3.61 -6.06
C MET A 118 20.62 3.14 -7.06
N GLU A 119 20.75 1.83 -7.27
CA GLU A 119 21.67 1.26 -8.26
C GLU A 119 21.36 1.73 -9.69
N ARG A 120 20.06 1.85 -10.05
CA ARG A 120 19.63 2.39 -11.35
C ARG A 120 20.05 3.85 -11.56
N LYS A 121 20.03 4.68 -10.51
CA LYS A 121 20.45 6.09 -10.60
C LYS A 121 21.96 6.24 -10.77
N GLU A 122 22.75 5.27 -10.31
CA GLU A 122 24.21 5.27 -10.46
C GLU A 122 24.68 4.71 -11.82
N GLN A 123 23.94 3.75 -12.40
CA GLN A 123 24.26 3.17 -13.70
C GLN A 123 23.64 3.97 -14.86
N CYS A 124 24.39 4.94 -15.40
CA CYS A 124 23.94 5.85 -16.48
C CYS A 124 23.72 5.22 -17.88
N ASP A 125 23.84 3.90 -18.09
CA ASP A 125 24.10 3.37 -19.44
C ASP A 125 23.14 2.30 -20.00
N ASN A 126 22.05 1.92 -19.33
CA ASN A 126 21.04 1.09 -20.00
C ASN A 126 19.65 1.18 -19.33
N TYR A 127 18.80 2.03 -19.89
CA TYR A 127 17.37 2.12 -19.57
C TYR A 127 16.66 0.82 -19.94
N ARG A 128 16.65 -0.18 -19.04
CA ARG A 128 15.78 -1.36 -19.19
C ARG A 128 14.38 -1.00 -18.70
N GLU A 129 13.44 -0.91 -19.64
CA GLU A 129 12.00 -0.58 -19.52
C GLU A 129 11.16 -1.55 -18.66
N TYR A 130 11.72 -2.17 -17.64
CA TYR A 130 11.03 -3.17 -16.83
C TYR A 130 11.06 -2.76 -15.35
N TYR A 131 9.87 -2.56 -14.78
CA TYR A 131 9.67 -2.56 -13.34
C TYR A 131 9.53 -4.02 -12.89
N GLU A 132 10.29 -4.44 -11.89
CA GLU A 132 10.18 -5.77 -11.31
C GLU A 132 9.13 -5.76 -10.20
N GLY A 133 8.11 -6.62 -10.29
CA GLY A 133 7.13 -7.01 -9.25
C GLY A 133 5.92 -6.08 -9.04
N LEU A 134 5.00 -6.52 -8.16
CA LEU A 134 3.82 -5.75 -7.75
C LEU A 134 4.22 -4.64 -6.74
N PRO A 135 3.80 -3.38 -6.93
CA PRO A 135 3.96 -2.33 -5.92
C PRO A 135 3.20 -2.66 -4.64
N VAL A 136 3.79 -2.38 -3.48
CA VAL A 136 3.13 -2.62 -2.17
C VAL A 136 1.84 -1.80 -2.04
N THR A 137 1.83 -0.62 -2.64
CA THR A 137 0.69 0.31 -2.79
C THR A 137 -0.53 -0.32 -3.49
N SER A 138 -0.33 -1.40 -4.27
CA SER A 138 -1.44 -2.16 -4.88
C SER A 138 -2.42 -2.73 -3.86
N SER A 139 -1.98 -2.96 -2.62
CA SER A 139 -2.84 -3.40 -1.52
C SER A 139 -3.96 -2.40 -1.21
N ALA A 140 -3.73 -1.09 -1.44
CA ALA A 140 -4.74 -0.04 -1.29
C ALA A 140 -5.94 -0.20 -2.25
N ALA A 141 -5.74 -0.90 -3.36
CA ALA A 141 -6.80 -1.23 -4.31
C ALA A 141 -7.37 -2.65 -4.09
N LEU A 142 -6.48 -3.63 -3.90
CA LEU A 142 -6.86 -5.04 -3.81
C LEU A 142 -7.67 -5.36 -2.55
N ILE A 143 -7.30 -4.78 -1.41
CA ILE A 143 -7.96 -5.06 -0.12
C ILE A 143 -9.40 -4.51 -0.11
N PRO A 144 -9.66 -3.23 -0.43
CA PRO A 144 -11.04 -2.72 -0.51
C PRO A 144 -11.90 -3.48 -1.52
N LEU A 145 -11.34 -3.83 -2.68
CA LEU A 145 -12.04 -4.62 -3.70
C LEU A 145 -12.45 -6.00 -3.16
N LEU A 146 -11.56 -6.65 -2.41
CA LEU A 146 -11.83 -7.94 -1.78
C LEU A 146 -12.99 -7.85 -0.78
N PHE A 147 -12.99 -6.82 0.07
CA PHE A 147 -14.09 -6.56 1.01
C PHE A 147 -15.43 -6.35 0.28
N PHE A 148 -15.43 -5.59 -0.82
CA PHE A 148 -16.62 -5.37 -1.62
C PHE A 148 -17.17 -6.65 -2.24
N ILE A 149 -16.31 -7.45 -2.90
CA ILE A 149 -16.70 -8.71 -3.55
C ILE A 149 -17.18 -9.72 -2.50
N ALA A 150 -16.44 -9.90 -1.41
CA ALA A 150 -16.79 -10.83 -0.34
C ALA A 150 -18.14 -10.46 0.31
N GLY A 151 -18.38 -9.17 0.55
CA GLY A 151 -19.64 -8.67 1.07
C GLY A 151 -20.81 -8.90 0.12
N ARG A 152 -20.63 -8.64 -1.19
CA ARG A 152 -21.70 -8.76 -2.18
C ARG A 152 -22.10 -10.20 -2.49
N LEU A 153 -21.13 -11.12 -2.46
CA LEU A 153 -21.30 -12.54 -2.77
C LEU A 153 -21.52 -13.41 -1.52
N HIS A 154 -21.61 -12.81 -0.32
CA HIS A 154 -21.75 -13.50 0.97
C HIS A 154 -20.73 -14.62 1.18
N ILE A 155 -19.49 -14.41 0.71
CA ILE A 155 -18.44 -15.41 0.81
C ILE A 155 -17.87 -15.39 2.24
N ALA A 156 -17.49 -16.56 2.75
CA ALA A 156 -16.82 -16.69 4.04
C ALA A 156 -15.51 -15.88 4.08
N PHE A 157 -15.58 -14.70 4.70
CA PHE A 157 -14.45 -13.77 4.82
C PHE A 157 -13.24 -14.41 5.52
N THR A 158 -13.51 -15.25 6.52
CA THR A 158 -12.51 -16.02 7.28
C THR A 158 -11.70 -17.01 6.45
N LEU A 159 -12.16 -17.37 5.25
CA LEU A 159 -11.42 -18.21 4.32
C LEU A 159 -10.72 -17.38 3.23
N VAL A 160 -11.45 -16.42 2.65
CA VAL A 160 -10.98 -15.67 1.47
C VAL A 160 -9.91 -14.63 1.82
N TYR A 161 -10.08 -13.89 2.90
CA TYR A 161 -9.15 -12.84 3.30
C TYR A 161 -7.74 -13.37 3.62
N PRO A 162 -7.57 -14.42 4.44
CA PRO A 162 -6.24 -14.96 4.69
C PRO A 162 -5.60 -15.58 3.43
N ALA A 163 -6.39 -16.23 2.56
CA ALA A 163 -5.89 -16.72 1.28
C ALA A 163 -5.39 -15.57 0.39
N ALA A 164 -6.11 -14.45 0.34
CA ALA A 164 -5.70 -13.27 -0.40
C ALA A 164 -4.42 -12.64 0.16
N LEU A 165 -4.30 -12.47 1.49
CA LEU A 165 -3.06 -11.98 2.12
C LEU A 165 -1.88 -12.89 1.79
N LEU A 166 -2.07 -14.21 1.83
CA LEU A 166 -1.03 -15.17 1.46
C LEU A 166 -0.59 -14.98 0.01
N VAL A 167 -1.55 -14.93 -0.93
CA VAL A 167 -1.28 -14.72 -2.36
C VAL A 167 -0.56 -13.39 -2.60
N ILE A 168 -1.03 -12.29 -2.01
CA ILE A 168 -0.42 -10.97 -2.15
C ILE A 168 0.99 -10.96 -1.56
N GLY A 169 1.21 -11.56 -0.39
CA GLY A 169 2.53 -11.67 0.22
C GLY A 169 3.52 -12.46 -0.66
N PHE A 170 3.08 -13.57 -1.26
CA PHE A 170 3.88 -14.28 -2.25
C PHE A 170 4.17 -13.43 -3.49
N LEU A 171 3.20 -12.65 -3.97
CA LEU A 171 3.38 -11.74 -5.11
C LEU A 171 4.37 -10.60 -4.81
N PHE A 172 4.47 -10.14 -3.57
CA PHE A 172 5.49 -9.16 -3.17
C PHE A 172 6.91 -9.72 -3.30
N ILE A 173 7.13 -10.98 -2.96
CA ILE A 173 8.48 -11.59 -3.02
C ILE A 173 8.76 -12.19 -4.41
N SER A 174 7.73 -12.46 -5.21
CA SER A 174 7.87 -13.07 -6.53
C SER A 174 8.49 -12.11 -7.56
N LYS A 175 9.45 -12.62 -8.35
CA LYS A 175 10.10 -11.91 -9.46
C LYS A 175 9.20 -11.85 -10.71
N MET A 176 7.96 -11.39 -10.55
CA MET A 176 7.03 -11.23 -11.67
C MET A 176 7.38 -9.96 -12.45
N LYS A 177 7.78 -10.10 -13.72
CA LYS A 177 7.93 -8.97 -14.66
C LYS A 177 6.54 -8.55 -15.13
N ILE A 178 5.94 -7.55 -14.50
CA ILE A 178 4.61 -7.05 -14.88
C ILE A 178 4.79 -5.97 -15.95
N LYS A 179 4.15 -6.17 -17.12
CA LYS A 179 4.10 -5.20 -18.23
C LYS A 179 3.37 -3.94 -17.75
N LYS A 180 3.91 -2.76 -18.05
CA LYS A 180 3.45 -1.43 -17.59
C LYS A 180 1.93 -1.26 -17.78
N VAL A 181 1.16 -1.38 -16.70
CA VAL A 181 -0.23 -0.92 -16.64
C VAL A 181 -0.18 0.48 -16.04
N ASP A 182 -0.84 1.43 -16.69
CA ASP A 182 -0.88 2.82 -16.26
C ASP A 182 -1.47 2.92 -14.83
N PRO A 183 -0.66 3.28 -13.80
CA PRO A 183 -1.09 3.26 -12.41
C PRO A 183 -2.31 4.16 -12.17
N ARG A 184 -2.49 5.19 -13.01
CA ARG A 184 -3.65 6.09 -12.99
C ARG A 184 -4.97 5.37 -13.29
N LYS A 185 -4.96 4.40 -14.21
CA LYS A 185 -6.17 3.66 -14.60
C LYS A 185 -6.55 2.63 -13.53
N LEU A 186 -5.56 2.00 -12.91
CA LEU A 186 -5.78 1.04 -11.81
C LEU A 186 -6.36 1.75 -10.57
N ALA A 187 -5.81 2.91 -10.23
CA ALA A 187 -6.26 3.70 -9.09
C ALA A 187 -7.60 4.38 -9.31
N PHE A 188 -7.85 4.91 -10.50
CA PHE A 188 -9.17 5.43 -10.86
C PHE A 188 -10.21 4.31 -10.79
N GLY A 189 -9.89 3.10 -11.28
CA GLY A 189 -10.76 1.94 -11.16
C GLY A 189 -11.00 1.52 -9.69
N ALA A 190 -9.96 1.51 -8.86
CA ALA A 190 -10.08 1.18 -7.44
C ALA A 190 -10.85 2.25 -6.64
N PHE A 191 -10.61 3.53 -6.92
CA PHE A 191 -11.31 4.66 -6.32
C PHE A 191 -12.78 4.67 -6.70
N VAL A 192 -13.10 4.55 -7.99
CA VAL A 192 -14.49 4.45 -8.46
C VAL A 192 -15.15 3.21 -7.87
N GLY A 193 -14.45 2.07 -7.83
CA GLY A 193 -14.94 0.85 -7.21
C GLY A 193 -15.27 1.02 -5.72
N ALA A 194 -14.38 1.63 -4.94
CA ALA A 194 -14.57 1.86 -3.50
C ALA A 194 -15.66 2.91 -3.21
N VAL A 195 -15.73 3.99 -3.99
CA VAL A 195 -16.78 5.01 -3.87
C VAL A 195 -18.13 4.41 -4.24
N VAL A 196 -18.22 3.68 -5.36
CA VAL A 196 -19.46 2.99 -5.76
C VAL A 196 -19.85 1.95 -4.72
N ALA A 197 -18.90 1.17 -4.19
CA ALA A 197 -19.14 0.19 -3.13
C ALA A 197 -19.71 0.83 -1.84
N PHE A 198 -19.23 2.02 -1.49
CA PHE A 198 -19.69 2.77 -0.32
C PHE A 198 -21.11 3.34 -0.52
N PHE A 199 -21.43 3.82 -1.73
CA PHE A 199 -22.74 4.40 -2.04
C PHE A 199 -23.83 3.39 -2.40
N VAL A 200 -23.48 2.16 -2.78
CA VAL A 200 -24.43 1.09 -3.18
C VAL A 200 -24.84 0.19 -2.00
N ARG A 201 -24.57 0.63 -0.76
CA ARG A 201 -25.00 -0.07 0.45
C ARG A 201 -26.48 0.11 0.75
#